data_AF-A0A318HT89-F1
#
_entry.id   AF-A0A318HT89-F1
#
_cell.length_a   1.000
_cell.length_b   1.000
_cell.length_c   1.000
_cell.angle_alpha   90.00
_cell.angle_beta   90.00
_cell.angle_gamma   90.00
#
_symmetry.space_group_name_H-M   'P 1'
#
loop_
_entity.id
_entity.type
_entity.pdbx_description
1 polymer ?
#
loop_
_entity_poly.entity_id
_entity_poly.type
_entity_poly.pdbx_seq_one_letter_code
_entity_poly.pdbx_strand_id
1 'polypeptide(L)'
;MKKIFTLLSLCLLTLTSYAQEWLSAPISGKQYYIAVGHQKVGYITANENGANLTAKAASKADKSKQTWTCTQNPDQTWTFTLSVGGETWTMYTTAGQRLAAGTDASSNFKAYTMLNHDDDPSNAYAAIKMIEGEIVNSFVNLYYGQRIGNEYGPWSDGDNGSKVYFVEASEIELHSWDFDFKIFDKKNNATRYFIQFNSPAANNPSYGPTGLGGRTGKNLVLSVDNDTLISDSVIVADANFKYKVWHVNSFDPTTKQIVLVNEAGQYINYVTFDTPLAGGSNVLYVKNATGEWVRNGNSGGGILTAGFMATTVPQTLYVFDSNKGSECYSIGDSSDRNSRNILNAWGNVGWHHFMGKWEVNDINNALKFIPITEVFNDEEIATMDKLTGISNVNVEQKQANTYVYTIDGRMVGKDIKGLAKGLYIVNGKKVVVK
;
A
#
# COMPACT_ATOMS: atom_id res chain seq x y z
N MET A 1 14.64 -9.09 -47.68
CA MET A 1 14.86 -9.98 -46.51
C MET A 1 15.47 -9.31 -45.26
N LYS A 2 15.82 -8.01 -45.23
CA LYS A 2 16.37 -7.35 -44.03
C LYS A 2 15.36 -6.65 -43.09
N LYS A 3 14.07 -6.60 -43.42
CA LYS A 3 13.05 -5.88 -42.62
C LYS A 3 12.17 -6.77 -41.72
N ILE A 4 12.21 -8.10 -41.92
CA ILE A 4 11.40 -9.06 -41.13
C ILE A 4 12.12 -9.45 -39.83
N PHE A 5 13.45 -9.46 -39.81
CA PHE A 5 14.24 -9.82 -38.61
C PHE A 5 14.21 -8.76 -37.50
N THR A 6 14.03 -7.48 -37.84
CA THR A 6 14.00 -6.40 -36.85
C THR A 6 12.67 -6.35 -36.09
N LEU A 7 11.56 -6.68 -36.75
CA LEU A 7 10.23 -6.69 -36.13
C LEU A 7 10.06 -7.89 -35.18
N LEU A 8 10.63 -9.05 -35.52
CA LEU A 8 10.60 -10.24 -34.65
C LEU A 8 11.46 -10.05 -33.38
N SER A 9 12.59 -9.36 -33.48
CA SER A 9 13.43 -9.03 -32.32
C SER A 9 12.77 -8.01 -31.38
N LEU A 10 12.02 -7.05 -31.92
CA LEU A 10 11.27 -6.05 -31.14
C LEU A 10 10.01 -6.65 -30.48
N CYS A 11 9.39 -7.67 -31.09
CA CYS A 11 8.30 -8.43 -30.48
C CYS A 11 8.78 -9.42 -29.41
N LEU A 12 10.01 -9.99 -29.52
CA LEU A 12 10.58 -10.81 -28.46
C LEU A 12 10.98 -9.97 -27.24
N LEU A 13 11.50 -8.75 -27.43
CA LEU A 13 11.86 -7.83 -26.34
C LEU A 13 10.66 -7.25 -25.60
N THR A 14 9.46 -7.28 -26.18
CA THR A 14 8.22 -6.80 -25.54
C THR A 14 7.37 -7.91 -24.91
N LEU A 15 7.69 -9.19 -25.18
CA LEU A 15 7.11 -10.34 -24.48
C LEU A 15 7.89 -10.71 -23.21
N THR A 16 9.13 -10.24 -23.05
CA THR A 16 9.92 -10.33 -21.81
C THR A 16 9.61 -9.17 -20.86
N SER A 17 8.34 -8.80 -20.69
CA SER A 17 7.94 -8.28 -19.38
C SER A 17 8.16 -9.41 -18.38
N TYR A 18 9.22 -9.31 -17.57
CA TYR A 18 9.78 -10.34 -16.71
C TYR A 18 8.71 -11.20 -16.01
N ALA A 19 8.32 -12.32 -16.64
CA ALA A 19 7.63 -13.37 -15.94
C ALA A 19 8.67 -14.03 -15.04
N GLN A 20 8.55 -13.80 -13.73
CA GLN A 20 9.40 -14.41 -12.72
C GLN A 20 9.48 -15.92 -12.95
N GLU A 21 10.70 -16.45 -13.11
CA GLU A 21 10.89 -17.88 -13.36
C GLU A 21 10.80 -18.63 -12.02
N TRP A 22 9.85 -19.56 -11.92
CA TRP A 22 9.65 -20.37 -10.74
C TRP A 22 10.19 -21.77 -10.99
N LEU A 23 11.19 -22.17 -10.21
CA LEU A 23 11.83 -23.48 -10.31
C LEU A 23 11.21 -24.46 -9.32
N SER A 24 11.04 -25.71 -9.74
CA SER A 24 10.62 -26.83 -8.87
C SER A 24 11.79 -27.48 -8.13
N ALA A 25 13.03 -27.12 -8.44
CA ALA A 25 14.21 -27.55 -7.71
C ALA A 25 15.32 -26.48 -7.76
N PRO A 26 16.03 -26.22 -6.65
CA PRO A 26 17.19 -25.34 -6.64
C PRO A 26 18.44 -26.07 -7.12
N ILE A 27 19.43 -25.31 -7.57
CA ILE A 27 20.79 -25.80 -7.84
C ILE A 27 21.59 -25.70 -6.53
N SER A 28 22.26 -26.80 -6.13
CA SER A 28 23.08 -26.82 -4.91
C SER A 28 24.16 -25.71 -4.94
N GLY A 29 24.27 -24.98 -3.84
CA GLY A 29 25.21 -23.86 -3.65
C GLY A 29 24.70 -22.49 -4.15
N LYS A 30 23.57 -22.43 -4.85
CA LYS A 30 22.96 -21.16 -5.27
C LYS A 30 22.01 -20.59 -4.20
N GLN A 31 21.71 -19.30 -4.35
CA GLN A 31 20.85 -18.53 -3.47
C GLN A 31 19.46 -18.30 -4.08
N TYR A 32 18.43 -18.55 -3.28
CA TYR A 32 17.04 -18.51 -3.71
C TYR A 32 16.15 -17.80 -2.70
N TYR A 33 15.07 -17.22 -3.22
CA TYR A 33 13.86 -16.99 -2.45
C TYR A 33 12.98 -18.23 -2.57
N ILE A 34 12.41 -18.68 -1.45
CA ILE A 34 11.61 -19.92 -1.39
C ILE A 34 10.17 -19.54 -1.05
N ALA A 35 9.23 -19.83 -1.95
CA ALA A 35 7.80 -19.63 -1.72
C ALA A 35 7.11 -20.98 -1.47
N VAL A 36 6.09 -20.96 -0.60
CA VAL A 36 5.30 -22.14 -0.23
C VAL A 36 3.82 -21.84 -0.50
N GLY A 37 3.11 -22.83 -1.02
CA GLY A 37 1.73 -22.74 -1.47
C GLY A 37 1.59 -22.28 -2.93
N HIS A 38 0.58 -22.82 -3.63
CA HIS A 38 0.32 -22.53 -5.05
C HIS A 38 0.07 -21.05 -5.34
N GLN A 39 -0.44 -20.29 -4.35
CA GLN A 39 -0.69 -18.85 -4.44
C GLN A 39 0.57 -18.00 -4.27
N LYS A 40 1.68 -18.60 -3.79
CA LYS A 40 3.00 -17.94 -3.66
C LYS A 40 2.91 -16.62 -2.89
N VAL A 41 2.13 -16.60 -1.82
CA VAL A 41 1.74 -15.37 -1.11
C VAL A 41 2.90 -14.65 -0.42
N GLY A 42 4.05 -15.29 -0.25
CA GLY A 42 5.27 -14.71 0.28
C GLY A 42 6.43 -15.71 0.29
N TYR A 43 7.57 -15.27 0.80
CA TYR A 43 8.81 -16.04 0.87
C TYR A 43 9.13 -16.43 2.32
N ILE A 44 9.73 -17.61 2.49
CA ILE A 44 10.23 -18.07 3.79
C ILE A 44 11.23 -17.05 4.32
N THR A 45 10.89 -16.42 5.44
CA THR A 45 11.67 -15.33 6.03
C THR A 45 12.06 -15.66 7.46
N ALA A 46 13.35 -15.53 7.78
CA ALA A 46 13.85 -15.59 9.15
C ALA A 46 13.46 -14.36 9.96
N ASN A 47 13.18 -14.55 11.25
CA ASN A 47 12.83 -13.50 12.19
C ASN A 47 14.01 -13.19 13.12
N GLU A 48 13.84 -13.21 14.43
CA GLU A 48 14.93 -13.20 15.41
C GLU A 48 15.67 -14.55 15.43
N ASN A 49 16.87 -14.58 16.02
CA ASN A 49 17.69 -15.79 16.11
C ASN A 49 16.90 -16.89 16.86
N GLY A 50 16.60 -17.96 16.14
CA GLY A 50 15.87 -19.13 16.63
C GLY A 50 14.34 -18.99 16.67
N ALA A 51 13.79 -17.86 16.24
CA ALA A 51 12.35 -17.68 16.10
C ALA A 51 11.78 -18.45 14.90
N ASN A 52 10.48 -18.73 14.95
CA ASN A 52 9.77 -19.38 13.85
C ASN A 52 9.86 -18.54 12.57
N LEU A 53 10.04 -19.22 11.44
CA LEU A 53 10.00 -18.60 10.12
C LEU A 53 8.57 -18.23 9.76
N THR A 54 8.42 -17.13 9.02
CA THR A 54 7.11 -16.64 8.56
C THR A 54 7.16 -16.28 7.08
N ALA A 55 6.02 -16.37 6.40
CA ALA A 55 5.91 -15.81 5.05
C ALA A 55 5.97 -14.28 5.11
N LYS A 56 6.83 -13.66 4.31
CA LYS A 56 6.85 -12.19 4.09
C LYS A 56 7.00 -11.85 2.62
N ALA A 57 6.59 -10.64 2.22
CA ALA A 57 6.92 -10.11 0.91
C ALA A 57 8.44 -9.91 0.78
N ALA A 58 8.97 -10.00 -0.44
CA ALA A 58 10.38 -9.71 -0.67
C ALA A 58 10.67 -8.23 -0.40
N SER A 59 11.74 -7.95 0.36
CA SER A 59 12.12 -6.57 0.68
C SER A 59 13.62 -6.39 0.79
N LYS A 60 14.09 -5.15 0.58
CA LYS A 60 15.50 -4.80 0.81
C LYS A 60 15.90 -5.02 2.27
N ALA A 61 15.00 -4.74 3.21
CA ALA A 61 15.25 -4.88 4.65
C ALA A 61 15.39 -6.35 5.07
N ASP A 62 14.61 -7.25 4.47
CA ASP A 62 14.63 -8.68 4.77
C ASP A 62 15.51 -9.50 3.82
N LYS A 63 16.21 -8.86 2.87
CA LYS A 63 17.03 -9.57 1.86
C LYS A 63 17.93 -10.64 2.48
N SER A 64 18.68 -10.30 3.52
CA SER A 64 19.60 -11.22 4.20
C SER A 64 18.88 -12.33 5.00
N LYS A 65 17.58 -12.13 5.28
CA LYS A 65 16.70 -13.05 6.02
C LYS A 65 15.79 -13.88 5.09
N GLN A 66 15.82 -13.63 3.78
CA GLN A 66 15.00 -14.30 2.77
C GLN A 66 15.80 -15.00 1.67
N THR A 67 17.09 -14.66 1.54
CA THR A 67 17.97 -15.22 0.52
C THR A 67 18.65 -16.47 1.08
N TRP A 68 18.08 -17.64 0.76
CA TRP A 68 18.54 -18.94 1.24
C TRP A 68 19.56 -19.55 0.29
N THR A 69 20.75 -19.85 0.78
CA THR A 69 21.68 -20.76 0.12
C THR A 69 21.16 -22.19 0.30
N CYS A 70 20.78 -22.82 -0.82
CA CYS A 70 20.29 -24.20 -0.84
C CYS A 70 21.46 -25.15 -1.11
N THR A 71 21.78 -26.06 -0.19
CA THR A 71 22.90 -27.00 -0.33
C THR A 71 22.41 -28.43 -0.27
N GLN A 72 22.65 -29.19 -1.34
CA GLN A 72 22.46 -30.64 -1.34
C GLN A 72 23.69 -31.32 -0.73
N ASN A 73 23.45 -32.14 0.28
CA ASN A 73 24.44 -32.95 0.97
C ASN A 73 24.73 -34.25 0.20
N PRO A 74 25.85 -34.95 0.49
CA PRO A 74 26.18 -36.23 -0.16
C PRO A 74 25.14 -37.34 0.03
N ASP A 75 24.36 -37.28 1.13
CA ASP A 75 23.27 -38.21 1.42
C ASP A 75 21.94 -37.82 0.75
N GLN A 76 21.97 -36.86 -0.18
CA GLN A 76 20.84 -36.31 -0.93
C GLN A 76 19.86 -35.48 -0.07
N THR A 77 20.14 -35.27 1.21
CA THR A 77 19.40 -34.30 2.02
C THR A 77 19.80 -32.87 1.64
N TRP A 78 18.97 -31.91 2.02
CA TRP A 78 19.14 -30.50 1.74
C TRP A 78 19.27 -29.72 3.04
N THR A 79 20.18 -28.76 3.03
CA THR A 79 20.35 -27.77 4.09
C THR A 79 20.09 -26.39 3.51
N PHE A 80 19.38 -25.54 4.25
CA PHE A 80 19.10 -24.16 3.87
C PHE A 80 19.76 -23.22 4.87
N THR A 81 20.60 -22.33 4.37
CA THR A 81 21.33 -21.37 5.22
C THR A 81 21.20 -19.96 4.71
N LEU A 82 21.40 -18.97 5.57
CA LEU A 82 21.45 -17.56 5.21
C LEU A 82 22.50 -16.84 6.07
N SER A 83 22.91 -15.64 5.68
CA SER A 83 23.87 -14.83 6.45
C SER A 83 23.20 -13.58 6.99
N VAL A 84 23.10 -13.45 8.32
CA VAL A 84 22.52 -12.28 9.02
C VAL A 84 23.60 -11.67 9.89
N GLY A 85 23.92 -10.39 9.68
CA GLY A 85 24.90 -9.68 10.51
C GLY A 85 26.31 -10.30 10.50
N GLY A 86 26.67 -11.06 9.46
CA GLY A 86 27.94 -11.78 9.36
C GLY A 86 27.95 -13.19 9.97
N GLU A 87 26.85 -13.61 10.62
CA GLU A 87 26.69 -14.97 11.14
C GLU A 87 25.94 -15.85 10.14
N THR A 88 26.26 -17.13 10.09
CA THR A 88 25.50 -18.13 9.32
C THR A 88 24.37 -18.66 10.18
N TRP A 89 23.14 -18.53 9.70
CA TRP A 89 21.98 -19.18 10.30
C TRP A 89 21.56 -20.36 9.45
N THR A 90 21.08 -21.42 10.12
CA THR A 90 20.61 -22.65 9.49
C THR A 90 19.12 -22.81 9.73
N MET A 91 18.37 -23.20 8.69
CA MET A 91 16.97 -23.61 8.82
C MET A 91 16.88 -24.95 9.56
N TYR A 92 15.95 -25.07 10.49
CA TYR A 92 15.65 -26.32 11.19
C TYR A 92 14.15 -26.41 11.55
N THR A 93 13.68 -27.61 11.80
CA THR A 93 12.32 -27.89 12.29
C THR A 93 12.37 -28.11 13.79
N THR A 94 11.67 -27.27 14.54
CA THR A 94 11.58 -27.34 16.00
C THR A 94 10.82 -28.57 16.48
N ALA A 95 10.95 -28.91 17.76
CA ALA A 95 10.12 -29.94 18.40
C ALA A 95 8.60 -29.66 18.31
N GLY A 96 8.21 -28.38 18.20
CA GLY A 96 6.83 -27.95 17.94
C GLY A 96 6.38 -28.10 16.47
N GLN A 97 7.20 -28.73 15.62
CA GLN A 97 6.96 -28.91 14.19
C GLN A 97 6.73 -27.60 13.45
N ARG A 98 7.61 -26.62 13.74
CA ARG A 98 7.67 -25.34 13.03
C ARG A 98 9.03 -25.16 12.40
N LEU A 99 9.09 -24.56 11.21
CA LEU A 99 10.37 -24.10 10.68
C LEU A 99 10.85 -22.90 11.51
N ALA A 100 12.13 -22.89 11.84
CA ALA A 100 12.86 -21.80 12.48
C ALA A 100 14.23 -21.66 11.82
N ALA A 101 14.96 -20.58 12.13
CA ALA A 101 16.36 -20.46 11.77
C ALA A 101 17.17 -19.66 12.78
N GLY A 102 18.43 -20.04 12.93
CA GLY A 102 19.33 -19.43 13.89
C GLY A 102 20.75 -19.96 13.79
N THR A 103 21.63 -19.41 14.62
CA THR A 103 23.05 -19.82 14.72
C THR A 103 23.23 -21.18 15.38
N ASP A 104 22.30 -21.57 16.25
CA ASP A 104 22.29 -22.86 16.93
C ASP A 104 20.97 -23.60 16.68
N ALA A 105 21.03 -24.59 15.80
CA ALA A 105 19.91 -25.48 15.55
C ALA A 105 19.73 -26.52 16.67
N SER A 106 20.69 -26.70 17.57
CA SER A 106 20.73 -27.77 18.57
C SER A 106 20.49 -29.16 17.94
N SER A 107 19.72 -30.03 18.61
CA SER A 107 19.28 -31.33 18.11
C SER A 107 18.06 -31.28 17.19
N ASN A 108 17.62 -30.09 16.76
CA ASN A 108 16.48 -29.97 15.86
C ASN A 108 16.79 -30.55 14.47
N PHE A 109 15.75 -31.00 13.80
CA PHE A 109 15.85 -31.61 12.47
C PHE A 109 16.25 -30.57 11.42
N LYS A 110 17.25 -30.87 10.59
CA LYS A 110 17.81 -29.93 9.59
C LYS A 110 18.24 -30.58 8.27
N ALA A 111 18.00 -31.87 8.12
CA ALA A 111 18.41 -32.66 6.96
C ALA A 111 17.17 -32.95 6.09
N TYR A 112 16.75 -31.94 5.32
CA TYR A 112 15.49 -31.98 4.58
C TYR A 112 15.56 -32.89 3.36
N THR A 113 14.50 -33.60 3.01
CA THR A 113 14.39 -34.26 1.69
C THR A 113 13.52 -33.41 0.78
N MET A 114 13.84 -33.33 -0.50
CA MET A 114 12.97 -32.70 -1.50
C MET A 114 12.43 -33.73 -2.47
N LEU A 115 11.14 -33.65 -2.75
CA LEU A 115 10.48 -34.34 -3.85
C LEU A 115 10.25 -33.34 -4.98
N ASN A 116 10.52 -33.77 -6.21
CA ASN A 116 10.27 -32.97 -7.40
C ASN A 116 9.01 -33.51 -8.09
N HIS A 117 8.09 -32.62 -8.43
CA HIS A 117 6.85 -32.92 -9.15
C HIS A 117 6.84 -32.14 -10.46
N ASP A 118 7.75 -32.43 -11.36
CA ASP A 118 7.93 -31.78 -12.65
C ASP A 118 7.45 -32.60 -13.85
N ASP A 119 6.73 -33.70 -13.59
CA ASP A 119 6.10 -34.56 -14.60
C ASP A 119 5.22 -33.75 -15.59
N ASP A 120 4.60 -32.67 -15.12
CA ASP A 120 3.90 -31.68 -15.93
C ASP A 120 4.54 -30.29 -15.73
N PRO A 121 5.28 -29.78 -16.74
CA PRO A 121 5.92 -28.46 -16.66
C PRO A 121 4.95 -27.31 -16.37
N SER A 122 3.67 -27.43 -16.72
CA SER A 122 2.67 -26.39 -16.50
C SER A 122 2.19 -26.29 -15.04
N ASN A 123 2.52 -27.28 -14.23
CA ASN A 123 2.16 -27.37 -12.81
C ASN A 123 3.35 -27.86 -11.96
N ALA A 124 4.58 -27.62 -12.41
CA ALA A 124 5.79 -28.10 -11.73
C ALA A 124 5.96 -27.46 -10.35
N TYR A 125 6.32 -28.26 -9.33
CA TYR A 125 6.62 -27.79 -7.97
C TYR A 125 7.53 -28.76 -7.22
N ALA A 126 8.12 -28.31 -6.12
CA ALA A 126 8.82 -29.16 -5.15
C ALA A 126 7.95 -29.42 -3.92
N ALA A 127 8.24 -30.48 -3.17
CA ALA A 127 7.79 -30.64 -1.79
C ALA A 127 9.01 -30.82 -0.88
N ILE A 128 9.11 -30.04 0.20
CA ILE A 128 10.19 -30.16 1.19
C ILE A 128 9.67 -30.98 2.38
N LYS A 129 10.25 -32.16 2.63
CA LYS A 129 9.96 -32.99 3.81
C LYS A 129 10.70 -32.41 5.03
N MET A 130 9.96 -31.96 6.02
CA MET A 130 10.47 -31.18 7.16
C MET A 130 10.56 -31.93 8.49
N ILE A 131 10.18 -33.21 8.52
CA ILE A 131 10.29 -34.08 9.70
C ILE A 131 10.70 -35.49 9.29
N GLU A 132 11.23 -36.25 10.23
CA GLU A 132 11.62 -37.66 10.03
C GLU A 132 10.40 -38.60 10.00
N GLY A 133 10.58 -39.76 9.36
CA GLY A 133 9.59 -40.84 9.30
C GLY A 133 8.66 -40.75 8.09
N GLU A 134 7.85 -41.78 7.90
CA GLU A 134 6.85 -41.88 6.82
C GLU A 134 5.45 -41.61 7.34
N ILE A 135 5.24 -40.39 7.84
CA ILE A 135 3.91 -39.90 8.24
C ILE A 135 3.30 -39.03 7.15
N VAL A 136 1.98 -39.13 6.98
CA VAL A 136 1.23 -38.42 5.92
C VAL A 136 1.52 -36.93 5.93
N ASN A 137 1.55 -36.31 7.12
CA ASN A 137 1.82 -34.90 7.29
C ASN A 137 3.29 -34.67 7.61
N SER A 138 4.13 -34.59 6.56
CA SER A 138 5.58 -34.40 6.71
C SER A 138 6.16 -33.22 5.93
N PHE A 139 5.36 -32.55 5.09
CA PHE A 139 5.87 -31.59 4.11
C PHE A 139 5.59 -30.15 4.51
N VAL A 140 6.52 -29.24 4.21
CA VAL A 140 6.38 -27.81 4.51
C VAL A 140 5.10 -27.27 3.90
N ASN A 141 4.25 -26.68 4.74
CA ASN A 141 3.01 -26.01 4.35
C ASN A 141 2.85 -24.69 5.12
N LEU A 142 2.11 -23.74 4.53
CA LEU A 142 1.68 -22.53 5.24
C LEU A 142 0.57 -22.84 6.25
N TYR A 143 0.94 -22.84 7.52
CA TYR A 143 0.03 -23.13 8.61
C TYR A 143 -1.07 -22.06 8.71
N TYR A 144 -2.31 -22.45 9.02
CA TYR A 144 -3.50 -21.58 9.02
C TYR A 144 -3.87 -20.92 7.67
N GLY A 145 -3.38 -21.47 6.55
CA GLY A 145 -3.73 -21.06 5.19
C GLY A 145 -2.67 -20.16 4.53
N GLN A 146 -2.83 -19.93 3.23
CA GLN A 146 -1.85 -19.19 2.43
C GLN A 146 -1.99 -17.68 2.64
N ARG A 147 -1.38 -17.16 3.71
CA ARG A 147 -1.33 -15.74 4.03
C ARG A 147 0.06 -15.32 4.51
N ILE A 148 0.36 -14.05 4.35
CA ILE A 148 1.61 -13.47 4.83
C ILE A 148 1.55 -13.33 6.36
N GLY A 149 2.67 -13.52 7.04
CA GLY A 149 2.78 -13.55 8.50
C GLY A 149 2.57 -14.94 9.10
N ASN A 150 1.99 -15.88 8.33
CA ASN A 150 1.81 -17.24 8.79
C ASN A 150 3.14 -18.00 8.89
N GLU A 151 3.20 -18.88 9.88
CA GLU A 151 4.30 -19.81 10.10
C GLU A 151 4.20 -21.04 9.17
N TYR A 152 5.25 -21.84 9.17
CA TYR A 152 5.32 -23.08 8.40
C TYR A 152 5.24 -24.31 9.29
N GLY A 153 4.40 -25.26 8.93
CA GLY A 153 4.23 -26.54 9.63
C GLY A 153 4.02 -27.69 8.66
N PRO A 154 4.08 -28.94 9.15
CA PRO A 154 3.97 -30.11 8.30
C PRO A 154 2.53 -30.38 7.87
N TRP A 155 2.36 -30.76 6.61
CA TRP A 155 1.11 -31.20 6.02
C TRP A 155 1.34 -32.27 4.95
N SER A 156 0.27 -32.72 4.30
CA SER A 156 0.35 -33.73 3.25
C SER A 156 1.06 -33.22 2.01
N ASP A 157 1.80 -34.09 1.34
CA ASP A 157 2.30 -33.87 0.00
C ASP A 157 1.15 -33.63 -1.00
N GLY A 158 1.41 -32.89 -2.08
CA GLY A 158 0.44 -32.57 -3.12
C GLY A 158 -0.66 -31.58 -2.72
N ASP A 159 -0.78 -31.23 -1.42
CA ASP A 159 -1.70 -30.19 -0.99
C ASP A 159 -1.31 -28.84 -1.60
N ASN A 160 -2.33 -28.05 -1.92
CA ASN A 160 -2.16 -26.73 -2.53
C ASN A 160 -1.37 -25.75 -1.65
N GLY A 161 -1.28 -25.98 -0.34
CA GLY A 161 -0.43 -25.24 0.59
C GLY A 161 0.97 -25.82 0.75
N SER A 162 1.24 -27.06 0.29
CA SER A 162 2.53 -27.75 0.44
C SER A 162 3.46 -27.62 -0.78
N LYS A 163 2.99 -26.98 -1.85
CA LYS A 163 3.78 -26.77 -3.07
C LYS A 163 4.88 -25.74 -2.82
N VAL A 164 6.12 -26.08 -3.13
CA VAL A 164 7.29 -25.23 -2.93
C VAL A 164 7.86 -24.79 -4.28
N TYR A 165 8.26 -23.53 -4.35
CA TYR A 165 8.84 -22.92 -5.54
C TYR A 165 10.09 -22.12 -5.18
N PHE A 166 11.08 -22.12 -6.06
CA PHE A 166 12.34 -21.40 -5.90
C PHE A 166 12.48 -20.33 -6.97
N VAL A 167 13.07 -19.19 -6.62
CA VAL A 167 13.37 -18.10 -7.55
C VAL A 167 14.79 -17.64 -7.29
N GLU A 168 15.62 -17.54 -8.32
CA GLU A 168 16.99 -17.09 -8.16
C GLU A 168 17.00 -15.68 -7.55
N ALA A 169 17.87 -15.45 -6.57
CA ALA A 169 17.89 -14.18 -5.82
C ALA A 169 18.15 -12.95 -6.72
N SER A 170 18.74 -13.13 -7.89
CA SER A 170 18.95 -12.09 -8.91
C SER A 170 17.70 -11.68 -9.67
N GLU A 171 16.64 -12.48 -9.64
CA GLU A 171 15.40 -12.24 -10.39
C GLU A 171 14.32 -11.55 -9.55
N ILE A 172 14.54 -11.42 -8.24
CA ILE A 172 13.61 -10.77 -7.34
C ILE A 172 13.82 -9.26 -7.35
N GLU A 173 12.78 -8.53 -7.75
CA GLU A 173 12.70 -7.10 -7.49
C GLU A 173 12.44 -6.86 -6.00
N LEU A 174 13.39 -6.20 -5.33
CA LEU A 174 13.28 -5.91 -3.91
C LEU A 174 12.67 -4.55 -3.65
N HIS A 175 11.56 -4.56 -2.93
CA HIS A 175 10.87 -3.36 -2.48
C HIS A 175 11.62 -2.71 -1.30
N SER A 176 11.68 -1.37 -1.29
CA SER A 176 11.94 -0.61 -0.07
C SER A 176 10.65 0.04 0.43
N TRP A 177 10.50 0.13 1.74
CA TRP A 177 9.61 1.08 2.38
C TRP A 177 10.49 2.16 2.96
N ASP A 178 10.71 3.20 2.18
CA ASP A 178 11.61 4.28 2.58
C ASP A 178 10.93 5.23 3.59
N PHE A 179 9.60 5.14 3.74
CA PHE A 179 8.79 6.01 4.59
C PHE A 179 9.12 7.50 4.39
N ASP A 180 9.47 7.89 3.15
CA ASP A 180 9.89 9.25 2.79
C ASP A 180 8.68 10.11 2.41
N PHE A 181 7.80 10.32 3.39
CA PHE A 181 6.64 11.18 3.20
C PHE A 181 7.05 12.64 3.17
N LYS A 182 6.72 13.35 2.10
CA LYS A 182 6.96 14.80 2.03
C LYS A 182 5.93 15.52 2.89
N ILE A 183 6.41 16.28 3.87
CA ILE A 183 5.55 17.15 4.67
C ILE A 183 4.89 18.18 3.74
N PHE A 184 3.62 18.46 4.00
CA PHE A 184 2.83 19.34 3.16
C PHE A 184 3.43 20.74 3.03
N ASP A 185 3.59 21.17 1.79
CA ASP A 185 3.87 22.54 1.40
C ASP A 185 2.82 22.97 0.38
N LYS A 186 2.01 23.96 0.76
CA LYS A 186 0.97 24.54 -0.07
C LYS A 186 1.46 25.07 -1.43
N LYS A 187 2.77 25.32 -1.59
CA LYS A 187 3.36 25.78 -2.86
C LYS A 187 3.87 24.64 -3.75
N ASN A 188 3.77 23.40 -3.29
CA ASN A 188 4.35 22.24 -3.96
C ASN A 188 3.33 21.11 -4.08
N ASN A 189 2.76 20.96 -5.28
CA ASN A 189 1.79 19.90 -5.58
C ASN A 189 2.35 18.48 -5.39
N ALA A 190 3.67 18.29 -5.40
CA ALA A 190 4.27 16.99 -5.12
C ALA A 190 4.18 16.57 -3.64
N THR A 191 3.69 17.44 -2.76
CA THR A 191 3.41 17.16 -1.33
C THR A 191 1.93 16.93 -1.04
N ARG A 192 1.09 16.98 -2.08
CA ARG A 192 -0.34 16.68 -2.05
C ARG A 192 -0.53 15.26 -2.57
N TYR A 193 -1.21 14.41 -1.83
CA TYR A 193 -1.31 12.99 -2.14
C TYR A 193 -2.75 12.55 -2.36
N PHE A 194 -2.93 11.61 -3.30
CA PHE A 194 -4.01 10.64 -3.17
C PHE A 194 -3.52 9.47 -2.32
N ILE A 195 -4.35 9.00 -1.40
CA ILE A 195 -4.13 7.72 -0.73
C ILE A 195 -4.90 6.68 -1.55
N GLN A 196 -4.21 5.99 -2.46
CA GLN A 196 -4.78 5.04 -3.41
C GLN A 196 -4.79 3.62 -2.83
N PHE A 197 -5.87 2.87 -3.07
CA PHE A 197 -5.89 1.43 -2.81
C PHE A 197 -5.09 0.68 -3.88
N ASN A 198 -4.14 -0.15 -3.46
CA ASN A 198 -3.32 -0.94 -4.38
C ASN A 198 -4.12 -2.06 -5.08
N SER A 199 -5.19 -2.52 -4.42
CA SER A 199 -6.08 -3.55 -4.93
C SER A 199 -7.10 -2.95 -5.91
N PRO A 200 -7.25 -3.52 -7.11
CA PRO A 200 -8.27 -3.09 -8.05
C PRO A 200 -9.67 -3.18 -7.43
N ALA A 201 -10.47 -2.15 -7.67
CA ALA A 201 -11.85 -2.14 -7.24
C ALA A 201 -12.68 -3.18 -7.99
N ALA A 202 -13.64 -3.78 -7.29
CA ALA A 202 -14.59 -4.71 -7.85
C ALA A 202 -15.41 -4.03 -8.96
N ASN A 203 -15.40 -4.63 -10.15
CA ASN A 203 -16.17 -4.15 -11.29
C ASN A 203 -17.45 -4.97 -11.45
N ASN A 204 -18.56 -4.51 -10.88
CA ASN A 204 -19.85 -5.18 -11.01
C ASN A 204 -20.98 -4.18 -11.36
N PRO A 205 -21.09 -3.78 -12.64
CA PRO A 205 -22.05 -2.76 -13.08
C PRO A 205 -23.52 -3.19 -12.91
N SER A 206 -23.80 -4.49 -12.74
CA SER A 206 -25.13 -5.01 -12.42
C SER A 206 -25.64 -4.54 -11.05
N TYR A 207 -24.72 -4.16 -10.14
CA TYR A 207 -25.01 -3.67 -8.80
C TYR A 207 -24.77 -2.16 -8.65
N GLY A 208 -24.86 -1.44 -9.76
CA GLY A 208 -24.81 0.01 -9.80
C GLY A 208 -23.52 0.57 -10.39
N PRO A 209 -23.35 1.89 -10.31
CA PRO A 209 -22.16 2.58 -10.81
C PRO A 209 -20.89 2.09 -10.12
N THR A 210 -19.80 2.02 -10.87
CA THR A 210 -18.53 1.46 -10.40
C THR A 210 -17.42 2.50 -10.23
N GLY A 211 -17.61 3.73 -10.70
CA GLY A 211 -16.62 4.82 -10.59
C GLY A 211 -15.29 4.60 -11.34
N LEU A 212 -15.09 3.46 -12.03
CA LEU A 212 -13.77 3.04 -12.57
C LEU A 212 -13.30 3.83 -13.80
N GLY A 213 -14.11 4.75 -14.32
CA GLY A 213 -13.75 5.62 -15.45
C GLY A 213 -12.89 6.83 -15.08
N GLY A 214 -12.47 6.94 -13.80
CA GLY A 214 -11.64 8.05 -13.32
C GLY A 214 -10.17 7.96 -13.73
N ARG A 215 -9.41 9.00 -13.35
CA ARG A 215 -7.99 9.17 -13.67
C ARG A 215 -7.07 8.15 -13.00
N THR A 216 -7.47 7.61 -11.85
CA THR A 216 -6.77 6.51 -11.18
C THR A 216 -7.17 5.13 -11.69
N GLY A 217 -8.02 5.08 -12.72
CA GLY A 217 -8.47 3.86 -13.37
C GLY A 217 -9.17 2.90 -12.41
N LYS A 218 -8.72 1.64 -12.39
CA LYS A 218 -9.30 0.59 -11.54
C LYS A 218 -8.94 0.70 -10.06
N ASN A 219 -7.98 1.56 -9.69
CA ASN A 219 -7.57 1.75 -8.31
C ASN A 219 -8.21 3.02 -7.75
N LEU A 220 -9.10 2.87 -6.79
CA LEU A 220 -9.80 3.98 -6.15
C LEU A 220 -8.90 4.67 -5.11
N VAL A 221 -9.31 5.84 -4.64
CA VAL A 221 -8.61 6.64 -3.62
C VAL A 221 -9.46 6.84 -2.38
N LEU A 222 -8.84 7.08 -1.24
CA LEU A 222 -9.51 7.43 0.00
C LEU A 222 -10.14 8.83 -0.10
N SER A 223 -11.41 8.93 0.25
CA SER A 223 -12.23 10.16 0.21
C SER A 223 -13.10 10.25 1.45
N VAL A 224 -13.78 11.39 1.62
CA VAL A 224 -14.79 11.64 2.65
C VAL A 224 -16.13 11.98 2.01
N ASP A 225 -17.22 11.41 2.54
CA ASP A 225 -18.59 11.80 2.23
C ASP A 225 -19.42 11.93 3.53
N ASN A 226 -19.90 13.14 3.84
CA ASN A 226 -20.65 13.52 5.04
C ASN A 226 -20.03 13.08 6.38
N ASP A 227 -18.71 12.87 6.44
CA ASP A 227 -17.89 12.36 7.57
C ASP A 227 -17.51 10.89 7.49
N THR A 228 -18.03 10.16 6.51
CA THR A 228 -17.64 8.77 6.29
C THR A 228 -16.41 8.68 5.42
N LEU A 229 -15.40 7.91 5.82
CA LEU A 229 -14.34 7.52 4.89
C LEU A 229 -14.84 6.48 3.90
N ILE A 230 -14.57 6.76 2.63
CA ILE A 230 -14.97 5.92 1.51
C ILE A 230 -13.85 5.77 0.48
N SER A 231 -13.95 4.77 -0.39
CA SER A 231 -13.16 4.70 -1.61
C SER A 231 -13.89 5.37 -2.77
N ASP A 232 -13.25 6.28 -3.48
CA ASP A 232 -13.85 7.07 -4.56
C ASP A 232 -12.91 7.12 -5.77
N SER A 233 -13.45 7.47 -6.93
CA SER A 233 -12.66 7.76 -8.13
C SER A 233 -12.28 9.23 -8.16
N VAL A 234 -11.27 9.59 -8.96
CA VAL A 234 -10.95 11.00 -9.20
C VAL A 234 -11.20 11.33 -10.67
N ILE A 235 -11.90 12.43 -10.93
CA ILE A 235 -12.19 12.89 -12.29
C ILE A 235 -11.67 14.32 -12.51
N VAL A 236 -11.67 14.77 -13.76
CA VAL A 236 -11.41 16.19 -14.08
C VAL A 236 -12.62 17.02 -13.63
N ALA A 237 -12.37 18.20 -13.07
CA ALA A 237 -13.38 19.09 -12.49
C ALA A 237 -14.22 18.45 -11.36
N ASP A 238 -13.63 17.51 -10.61
CA ASP A 238 -14.24 16.87 -9.44
C ASP A 238 -14.59 17.87 -8.33
N ALA A 239 -15.89 18.08 -8.09
CA ALA A 239 -16.36 18.95 -7.01
C ALA A 239 -15.94 18.47 -5.61
N ASN A 240 -15.61 17.18 -5.47
CA ASN A 240 -15.22 16.55 -4.21
C ASN A 240 -13.70 16.44 -4.04
N PHE A 241 -12.90 17.08 -4.91
CA PHE A 241 -11.43 16.97 -4.90
C PHE A 241 -10.81 17.22 -3.52
N LYS A 242 -11.29 18.25 -2.81
CA LYS A 242 -10.77 18.62 -1.49
C LYS A 242 -10.93 17.52 -0.42
N TYR A 243 -11.85 16.58 -0.63
CA TYR A 243 -12.07 15.45 0.27
C TYR A 243 -11.18 14.25 -0.07
N LYS A 244 -10.55 14.24 -1.24
CA LYS A 244 -9.75 13.15 -1.82
C LYS A 244 -8.24 13.40 -1.71
N VAL A 245 -7.85 14.66 -1.65
CA VAL A 245 -6.44 15.07 -1.53
C VAL A 245 -6.06 15.15 -0.06
N TRP A 246 -5.04 14.39 0.30
CA TRP A 246 -4.50 14.25 1.66
C TRP A 246 -3.11 14.84 1.76
N HIS A 247 -2.84 15.44 2.92
CA HIS A 247 -1.59 16.06 3.29
C HIS A 247 -0.96 15.32 4.46
N VAL A 248 0.33 15.06 4.36
CA VAL A 248 1.13 14.63 5.51
C VAL A 248 1.51 15.89 6.30
N ASN A 249 0.76 16.16 7.37
CA ASN A 249 0.99 17.34 8.21
C ASN A 249 2.24 17.15 9.10
N SER A 250 2.47 15.94 9.58
CA SER A 250 3.69 15.54 10.27
C SER A 250 3.93 14.04 10.12
N PHE A 251 5.19 13.64 10.12
CA PHE A 251 5.60 12.24 10.14
C PHE A 251 6.85 12.07 10.99
N ASP A 252 6.86 11.05 11.86
CA ASP A 252 8.03 10.64 12.63
C ASP A 252 8.48 9.25 12.13
N PRO A 253 9.66 9.15 11.49
CA PRO A 253 10.16 7.88 10.97
C PRO A 253 10.57 6.87 12.04
N THR A 254 10.81 7.30 13.28
CA THR A 254 11.18 6.42 14.40
C THR A 254 9.95 5.78 15.02
N THR A 255 8.94 6.59 15.36
CA THR A 255 7.71 6.08 15.98
C THR A 255 6.65 5.64 14.97
N LYS A 256 6.88 5.92 13.68
CA LYS A 256 5.95 5.72 12.56
C LYS A 256 4.63 6.49 12.72
N GLN A 257 4.61 7.51 13.59
CA GLN A 257 3.46 8.38 13.76
C GLN A 257 3.28 9.26 12.53
N ILE A 258 2.05 9.35 12.05
CA ILE A 258 1.66 10.22 10.94
C ILE A 258 0.42 11.02 11.30
N VAL A 259 0.35 12.27 10.86
CA VAL A 259 -0.86 13.09 10.92
C VAL A 259 -1.29 13.39 9.50
N LEU A 260 -2.48 12.92 9.13
CA LEU A 260 -3.08 13.09 7.82
C LEU A 260 -4.28 14.03 7.90
N VAL A 261 -4.31 15.01 7.02
CA VAL A 261 -5.42 15.96 6.89
C VAL A 261 -5.78 16.15 5.43
N ASN A 262 -7.05 16.13 5.07
CA ASN A 262 -7.48 16.46 3.71
C ASN A 262 -7.59 17.98 3.51
N GLU A 263 -7.81 18.42 2.28
CA GLU A 263 -7.92 19.85 1.97
C GLU A 263 -9.20 20.50 2.49
N ALA A 264 -10.19 19.70 2.89
CA ALA A 264 -11.35 20.18 3.63
C ALA A 264 -11.07 20.39 5.13
N GLY A 265 -9.84 20.14 5.60
CA GLY A 265 -9.46 20.29 7.01
C GLY A 265 -9.89 19.13 7.89
N GLN A 266 -10.11 17.95 7.31
CA GLN A 266 -10.57 16.76 8.03
C GLN A 266 -9.43 15.75 8.24
N TYR A 267 -9.36 15.19 9.43
CA TYR A 267 -8.45 14.14 9.86
C TYR A 267 -9.15 12.79 9.87
N ILE A 268 -8.38 11.71 9.80
CA ILE A 268 -8.90 10.35 9.92
C ILE A 268 -8.96 9.96 11.40
N ASN A 269 -10.12 9.56 11.88
CA ASN A 269 -10.36 9.10 13.24
C ASN A 269 -10.91 7.68 13.25
N TYR A 270 -10.51 6.88 14.23
CA TYR A 270 -11.14 5.60 14.50
C TYR A 270 -12.30 5.78 15.49
N VAL A 271 -13.47 5.25 15.17
CA VAL A 271 -14.64 5.31 16.06
C VAL A 271 -15.29 3.94 16.21
N THR A 272 -15.80 3.69 17.40
CA THR A 272 -16.79 2.62 17.62
C THR A 272 -18.17 3.20 17.34
N PHE A 273 -19.01 2.48 16.59
CA PHE A 273 -20.33 2.97 16.23
C PHE A 273 -21.34 2.69 17.34
N ASP A 274 -22.13 3.71 17.69
CA ASP A 274 -23.27 3.54 18.60
C ASP A 274 -24.32 2.59 18.01
N THR A 275 -24.50 2.64 16.70
CA THR A 275 -25.34 1.71 15.93
C THR A 275 -24.47 1.04 14.87
N PRO A 276 -24.22 -0.28 14.97
CA PRO A 276 -23.45 -1.01 13.97
C PRO A 276 -24.07 -0.90 12.57
N LEU A 277 -23.23 -0.80 11.55
CA LEU A 277 -23.68 -0.91 10.17
C LEU A 277 -24.01 -2.37 9.88
N ALA A 278 -25.20 -2.59 9.32
CA ALA A 278 -25.66 -3.93 8.99
C ALA A 278 -24.74 -4.57 7.96
N GLY A 279 -24.56 -5.89 8.12
CA GLY A 279 -23.74 -6.70 7.22
C GLY A 279 -24.54 -7.46 6.18
N GLY A 280 -23.80 -8.17 5.34
CA GLY A 280 -24.30 -9.27 4.52
C GLY A 280 -24.58 -8.89 3.08
N SER A 281 -24.06 -7.75 2.58
CA SER A 281 -24.28 -7.36 1.19
C SER A 281 -23.01 -6.91 0.49
N ASN A 282 -22.52 -7.73 -0.43
CA ASN A 282 -21.49 -7.34 -1.40
C ASN A 282 -21.99 -6.28 -2.40
N VAL A 283 -23.28 -5.92 -2.34
CA VAL A 283 -23.92 -4.95 -3.22
C VAL A 283 -23.70 -3.56 -2.62
N LEU A 284 -22.89 -2.73 -3.27
CA LEU A 284 -22.52 -1.40 -2.78
C LEU A 284 -23.63 -0.37 -2.98
N TYR A 285 -24.46 -0.55 -4.02
CA TYR A 285 -25.59 0.32 -4.34
C TYR A 285 -26.88 -0.46 -4.55
N VAL A 286 -27.99 0.13 -4.14
CA VAL A 286 -29.33 -0.37 -4.40
C VAL A 286 -30.15 0.72 -5.08
N LYS A 287 -31.17 0.33 -5.84
CA LYS A 287 -32.15 1.30 -6.34
C LYS A 287 -33.12 1.66 -5.23
N ASN A 288 -33.28 2.95 -4.97
CA ASN A 288 -34.35 3.44 -4.10
C ASN A 288 -35.72 3.29 -4.78
N ALA A 289 -36.80 3.70 -4.10
CA ALA A 289 -38.15 3.62 -4.64
C ALA A 289 -38.37 4.43 -5.93
N THR A 290 -37.54 5.45 -6.19
CA THR A 290 -37.57 6.27 -7.42
C THR A 290 -36.70 5.69 -8.53
N GLY A 291 -36.03 4.56 -8.29
CA GLY A 291 -35.16 3.88 -9.27
C GLY A 291 -33.74 4.44 -9.36
N GLU A 292 -33.38 5.40 -8.52
CA GLU A 292 -32.05 6.00 -8.44
C GLU A 292 -31.11 5.12 -7.62
N TRP A 293 -29.85 5.06 -8.03
CA TRP A 293 -28.83 4.34 -7.29
C TRP A 293 -28.46 5.11 -6.02
N VAL A 294 -28.67 4.49 -4.88
CA VAL A 294 -28.27 4.98 -3.56
C VAL A 294 -27.31 3.97 -2.92
N ARG A 295 -26.45 4.44 -2.01
CA ARG A 295 -25.58 3.55 -1.24
C ARG A 295 -26.44 2.59 -0.43
N ASN A 296 -26.07 1.31 -0.42
CA ASN A 296 -26.81 0.26 0.29
C ASN A 296 -26.76 0.42 1.82
N GLY A 297 -25.87 1.29 2.35
CA GLY A 297 -25.74 1.54 3.79
C GLY A 297 -25.22 0.34 4.60
N ASN A 298 -24.93 -0.78 3.93
CA ASN A 298 -24.39 -1.99 4.52
C ASN A 298 -22.88 -2.05 4.34
N SER A 299 -22.19 -2.70 5.26
CA SER A 299 -20.81 -3.10 5.05
C SER A 299 -20.75 -4.24 4.02
N GLY A 300 -19.77 -4.18 3.12
CA GLY A 300 -19.54 -5.19 2.08
C GLY A 300 -19.30 -6.61 2.61
N GLY A 301 -19.03 -6.78 3.91
CA GLY A 301 -18.84 -8.06 4.59
C GLY A 301 -19.93 -8.36 5.63
N GLY A 302 -19.57 -8.89 6.81
CA GLY A 302 -20.45 -9.04 7.98
C GLY A 302 -20.84 -7.71 8.66
N ILE A 303 -21.14 -7.70 9.96
CA ILE A 303 -21.57 -6.49 10.68
C ILE A 303 -20.34 -5.63 11.01
N LEU A 304 -20.39 -4.33 10.69
CA LEU A 304 -19.33 -3.39 11.02
C LEU A 304 -19.69 -2.60 12.29
N THR A 305 -19.00 -2.89 13.39
CA THR A 305 -19.23 -2.27 14.71
C THR A 305 -18.34 -1.06 14.98
N ALA A 306 -17.32 -0.84 14.15
CA ALA A 306 -16.38 0.26 14.24
C ALA A 306 -15.70 0.48 12.89
N GLY A 307 -15.19 1.68 12.65
CA GLY A 307 -14.56 2.02 11.38
C GLY A 307 -13.79 3.33 11.46
N PHE A 308 -13.18 3.70 10.34
CA PHE A 308 -12.49 4.98 10.22
C PHE A 308 -13.43 6.03 9.61
N MET A 309 -13.48 7.19 10.24
CA MET A 309 -14.34 8.32 9.92
C MET A 309 -13.50 9.58 9.80
N ALA A 310 -14.09 10.63 9.23
CA ALA A 310 -13.50 11.95 9.23
C ALA A 310 -13.83 12.69 10.54
N THR A 311 -12.93 13.56 10.97
CA THR A 311 -13.15 14.49 12.10
C THR A 311 -12.43 15.80 11.82
N THR A 312 -12.78 16.87 12.53
CA THR A 312 -12.05 18.15 12.47
C THR A 312 -10.99 18.27 13.57
N VAL A 313 -10.88 17.28 14.45
CA VAL A 313 -9.88 17.25 15.53
C VAL A 313 -8.63 16.51 15.05
N PRO A 314 -7.42 17.09 15.17
CA PRO A 314 -6.18 16.42 14.79
C PRO A 314 -6.03 15.03 15.41
N GLN A 315 -5.75 14.04 14.58
CA GLN A 315 -5.53 12.65 15.00
C GLN A 315 -4.11 12.21 14.66
N THR A 316 -3.51 11.44 15.57
CA THR A 316 -2.25 10.73 15.31
C THR A 316 -2.58 9.31 14.89
N LEU A 317 -2.09 8.91 13.73
CA LEU A 317 -2.17 7.55 13.20
C LEU A 317 -0.78 6.95 13.15
N TYR A 318 -0.71 5.67 12.78
CA TYR A 318 0.54 4.93 12.64
C TYR A 318 0.59 4.27 11.27
N VAL A 319 1.74 4.35 10.61
CA VAL A 319 1.97 3.74 9.29
C VAL A 319 2.83 2.49 9.45
N PHE A 320 2.40 1.41 8.80
CA PHE A 320 3.13 0.16 8.72
C PHE A 320 3.43 -0.15 7.26
N ASP A 321 4.54 -0.83 7.02
CA ASP A 321 4.77 -1.50 5.75
C ASP A 321 3.65 -2.53 5.51
N SER A 322 3.10 -2.53 4.29
CA SER A 322 2.17 -3.55 3.84
C SER A 322 2.93 -4.63 3.09
N ASN A 323 2.62 -5.90 3.37
CA ASN A 323 3.22 -7.01 2.64
C ASN A 323 2.68 -7.16 1.19
N LYS A 324 2.09 -6.13 0.60
CA LYS A 324 1.55 -6.14 -0.77
C LYS A 324 2.36 -5.22 -1.70
N GLY A 325 3.61 -5.59 -1.98
CA GLY A 325 4.43 -4.96 -3.04
C GLY A 325 5.02 -3.58 -2.71
N SER A 326 5.74 -3.00 -3.68
CA SER A 326 6.54 -1.76 -3.56
C SER A 326 5.73 -0.59 -3.01
N GLU A 327 6.16 -0.07 -1.85
CA GLU A 327 5.67 1.18 -1.25
C GLU A 327 4.17 1.18 -0.92
N CYS A 328 3.60 0.00 -0.67
CA CYS A 328 2.29 -0.10 -0.05
C CYS A 328 2.41 -0.01 1.47
N TYR A 329 1.47 0.69 2.08
CA TYR A 329 1.42 0.96 3.50
C TYR A 329 0.07 0.57 4.08
N SER A 330 0.04 0.28 5.36
CA SER A 330 -1.17 0.13 6.15
C SER A 330 -1.23 1.25 7.19
N ILE A 331 -2.43 1.76 7.50
CA ILE A 331 -2.61 2.88 8.43
C ILE A 331 -3.51 2.43 9.58
N GLY A 332 -3.03 2.59 10.83
CA GLY A 332 -3.73 2.20 12.04
C GLY A 332 -3.93 3.35 13.03
N ASP A 333 -4.79 3.12 14.03
CA ASP A 333 -5.09 4.05 15.12
C ASP A 333 -4.07 4.00 16.29
N SER A 334 -3.19 3.00 16.29
CA SER A 334 -2.27 2.69 17.38
C SER A 334 -0.96 2.13 16.84
N SER A 335 0.10 2.19 17.65
CA SER A 335 1.42 1.65 17.30
C SER A 335 1.48 0.12 17.32
N ASP A 336 0.42 -0.55 17.76
CA ASP A 336 0.37 -2.00 17.82
C ASP A 336 0.07 -2.58 16.44
N ARG A 337 1.09 -3.16 15.81
CA ARG A 337 0.97 -3.82 14.50
C ARG A 337 0.02 -5.03 14.53
N ASN A 338 -0.21 -5.62 15.70
CA ASN A 338 -1.13 -6.75 15.87
C ASN A 338 -2.58 -6.30 16.09
N SER A 339 -2.83 -4.99 16.18
CA SER A 339 -4.17 -4.44 16.26
C SER A 339 -4.99 -4.82 15.02
N ARG A 340 -6.30 -4.99 15.23
CA ARG A 340 -7.29 -5.12 14.15
C ARG A 340 -7.83 -3.77 13.69
N ASN A 341 -7.35 -2.67 14.25
CA ASN A 341 -7.81 -1.32 13.94
C ASN A 341 -6.93 -0.69 12.84
N ILE A 342 -6.87 -1.34 11.67
CA ILE A 342 -6.15 -0.86 10.49
C ILE A 342 -7.13 -0.56 9.37
N LEU A 343 -7.01 0.60 8.74
CA LEU A 343 -7.89 1.08 7.69
C LEU A 343 -8.01 0.03 6.58
N ASN A 344 -9.23 -0.42 6.32
CA ASN A 344 -9.48 -1.53 5.39
C ASN A 344 -10.80 -1.33 4.64
N ALA A 345 -10.80 -1.60 3.33
CA ALA A 345 -12.02 -1.74 2.56
C ALA A 345 -12.58 -3.17 2.71
N TRP A 346 -13.46 -3.37 3.70
CA TRP A 346 -13.77 -4.72 4.16
C TRP A 346 -14.51 -5.58 3.12
N GLY A 347 -13.90 -6.70 2.72
CA GLY A 347 -14.37 -7.53 1.60
C GLY A 347 -13.59 -7.22 0.32
N ASN A 348 -14.10 -6.30 -0.51
CA ASN A 348 -13.42 -5.82 -1.72
C ASN A 348 -13.40 -4.29 -1.74
N VAL A 349 -12.35 -3.69 -2.33
CA VAL A 349 -12.37 -2.27 -2.69
C VAL A 349 -13.50 -2.03 -3.71
N GLY A 350 -14.28 -0.98 -3.53
CA GLY A 350 -15.40 -0.67 -4.43
C GLY A 350 -15.82 0.79 -4.35
N TRP A 351 -16.54 1.29 -5.34
CA TRP A 351 -16.90 2.70 -5.36
C TRP A 351 -17.88 3.07 -4.23
N HIS A 352 -17.55 4.16 -3.55
CA HIS A 352 -18.09 4.66 -2.28
C HIS A 352 -18.24 3.62 -1.15
N HIS A 353 -17.39 2.59 -1.15
CA HIS A 353 -17.41 1.59 -0.11
C HIS A 353 -16.98 2.20 1.23
N PHE A 354 -17.66 1.84 2.33
CA PHE A 354 -17.32 2.22 3.70
C PHE A 354 -15.97 1.64 4.16
N MET A 355 -15.13 2.48 4.78
CA MET A 355 -13.86 2.04 5.34
C MET A 355 -14.03 1.51 6.76
N GLY A 356 -13.79 0.21 6.90
CA GLY A 356 -13.78 -0.51 8.16
C GLY A 356 -12.37 -0.68 8.72
N LYS A 357 -12.23 -1.72 9.53
CA LYS A 357 -10.95 -2.09 10.15
C LYS A 357 -10.61 -3.57 9.96
N TRP A 358 -9.33 -3.87 9.80
CA TRP A 358 -8.84 -5.25 9.85
C TRP A 358 -7.39 -5.34 10.35
N GLU A 359 -6.81 -6.54 10.31
CA GLU A 359 -5.40 -6.79 10.63
C GLU A 359 -4.47 -6.16 9.58
N VAL A 360 -3.23 -5.83 9.97
CA VAL A 360 -2.16 -5.41 9.05
C VAL A 360 -1.91 -6.51 8.01
N ASN A 361 -1.47 -6.14 6.79
CA ASN A 361 -1.15 -7.02 5.66
C ASN A 361 -2.32 -7.68 4.90
N ASP A 362 -3.57 -7.41 5.26
CA ASP A 362 -4.71 -7.75 4.43
C ASP A 362 -4.65 -7.07 3.05
N ILE A 363 -5.16 -7.74 2.01
CA ILE A 363 -5.10 -7.21 0.65
C ILE A 363 -5.85 -5.88 0.48
N ASN A 364 -6.86 -5.63 1.32
CA ASN A 364 -7.68 -4.42 1.28
C ASN A 364 -7.16 -3.27 2.16
N ASN A 365 -6.01 -3.43 2.83
CA ASN A 365 -5.36 -2.36 3.60
C ASN A 365 -4.06 -1.84 2.95
N ALA A 366 -3.74 -2.30 1.74
CA ALA A 366 -2.54 -1.90 1.02
C ALA A 366 -2.77 -0.55 0.32
N LEU A 367 -2.21 0.51 0.88
CA LEU A 367 -2.41 1.90 0.45
C LEU A 367 -1.13 2.49 -0.14
N LYS A 368 -1.24 3.26 -1.21
CA LYS A 368 -0.13 4.01 -1.82
C LYS A 368 -0.36 5.50 -1.68
N PHE A 369 0.68 6.23 -1.31
CA PHE A 369 0.69 7.68 -1.33
C PHE A 369 1.18 8.13 -2.70
N ILE A 370 0.26 8.53 -3.57
CA ILE A 370 0.57 8.94 -4.93
C ILE A 370 0.47 10.46 -5.01
N PRO A 371 1.56 11.18 -5.29
CA PRO A 371 1.51 12.62 -5.54
C PRO A 371 0.47 12.96 -6.60
N ILE A 372 -0.35 14.00 -6.37
CA ILE A 372 -1.41 14.36 -7.34
C ILE A 372 -0.84 14.71 -8.72
N THR A 373 0.42 15.13 -8.79
CA THR A 373 1.17 15.44 -10.01
C THR A 373 1.48 14.22 -10.88
N GLU A 374 1.37 13.01 -10.33
CA GLU A 374 1.49 11.76 -11.11
C GLU A 374 0.18 11.39 -11.81
N VAL A 375 -0.94 11.97 -11.37
CA VAL A 375 -2.28 11.68 -11.89
C VAL A 375 -2.82 12.82 -12.75
N PHE A 376 -2.49 14.05 -12.40
CA PHE A 376 -2.95 15.28 -13.04
C PHE A 376 -1.77 16.19 -13.38
N ASN A 377 -1.94 16.98 -14.45
CA ASN A 377 -1.01 18.08 -14.74
C ASN A 377 -1.39 19.36 -13.96
N ASP A 378 -0.51 20.36 -13.98
CA ASP A 378 -0.70 21.61 -13.23
C ASP A 378 -1.94 22.41 -13.64
N GLU A 379 -2.34 22.39 -14.91
CA GLU A 379 -3.54 23.11 -15.40
C GLU A 379 -4.83 22.47 -14.88
N GLU A 380 -4.87 21.13 -14.87
CA GLU A 380 -5.96 20.37 -14.30
C GLU A 380 -6.06 20.63 -12.81
N ILE A 381 -4.96 20.52 -12.07
CA ILE A 381 -4.92 20.80 -10.62
C ILE A 381 -5.43 22.23 -10.35
N ALA A 382 -4.95 23.23 -11.09
CA ALA A 382 -5.40 24.61 -10.93
C ALA A 382 -6.90 24.79 -11.23
N THR A 383 -7.48 23.96 -12.09
CA THR A 383 -8.93 23.95 -12.37
C THR A 383 -9.71 23.37 -11.18
N MET A 384 -9.22 22.29 -10.59
CA MET A 384 -9.81 21.68 -9.39
C MET A 384 -9.79 22.64 -8.20
N ASP A 385 -8.65 23.28 -7.98
CA ASP A 385 -8.41 24.22 -6.88
C ASP A 385 -9.39 25.41 -6.91
N LYS A 386 -9.73 25.89 -8.11
CA LYS A 386 -10.76 26.93 -8.28
C LYS A 386 -12.15 26.47 -7.83
N LEU A 387 -12.52 25.22 -8.09
CA LEU A 387 -13.83 24.67 -7.73
C LEU A 387 -13.97 24.42 -6.23
N THR A 388 -12.86 24.09 -5.55
CA THR A 388 -12.84 23.83 -4.12
C THR A 388 -12.68 25.09 -3.26
N GLY A 389 -12.38 26.24 -3.89
CA GLY A 389 -12.10 27.52 -3.21
C GLY A 389 -10.66 27.63 -2.70
N ILE A 390 -9.78 26.70 -3.09
CA ILE A 390 -8.36 26.70 -2.73
C ILE A 390 -7.64 27.59 -3.75
N SER A 391 -7.23 28.79 -3.34
CA SER A 391 -6.42 29.64 -4.21
C SER A 391 -4.94 29.37 -3.94
N ASN A 392 -4.23 28.82 -4.93
CA ASN A 392 -2.79 28.99 -5.00
C ASN A 392 -2.52 30.50 -5.05
N VAL A 393 -2.05 31.05 -3.94
CA VAL A 393 -1.61 32.44 -3.89
C VAL A 393 -0.31 32.52 -4.69
N ASN A 394 -0.43 32.71 -6.00
CA ASN A 394 0.65 33.24 -6.81
C ASN A 394 1.04 34.59 -6.19
N VAL A 395 2.22 34.64 -5.57
CA VAL A 395 2.74 35.86 -4.93
C VAL A 395 3.20 36.88 -5.99
N GLU A 396 3.04 36.58 -7.27
CA GLU A 396 3.30 37.50 -8.37
C GLU A 396 2.01 37.99 -9.00
N GLN A 397 1.27 38.77 -8.22
CA GLN A 397 0.61 40.01 -8.65
C GLN A 397 -0.16 40.55 -7.44
N LYS A 398 0.55 41.31 -6.60
CA LYS A 398 -0.10 42.17 -5.61
C LYS A 398 -1.03 43.09 -6.39
N GLN A 399 -2.35 42.82 -6.35
CA GLN A 399 -3.35 43.69 -6.94
C GLN A 399 -3.08 45.10 -6.39
N ALA A 400 -2.74 46.04 -7.26
CA ALA A 400 -2.36 47.38 -6.86
C ALA A 400 -3.53 47.98 -6.07
N ASN A 401 -3.37 48.14 -4.76
CA ASN A 401 -4.34 48.78 -3.91
C ASN A 401 -4.27 50.28 -4.23
N THR A 402 -5.23 50.76 -5.02
CA THR A 402 -5.22 52.11 -5.59
C THR A 402 -5.49 53.21 -4.56
N TYR A 403 -5.79 52.86 -3.31
CA TYR A 403 -6.01 53.84 -2.25
C TYR A 403 -4.74 54.63 -1.90
N VAL A 404 -4.91 55.94 -1.79
CA VAL A 404 -3.88 56.91 -1.41
C VAL A 404 -4.15 57.35 0.03
N TYR A 405 -3.12 57.32 0.86
CA TYR A 405 -3.17 57.76 2.25
C TYR A 405 -2.21 58.93 2.49
N THR A 406 -2.55 59.76 3.46
CA THR A 406 -1.63 60.74 4.06
C THR A 406 -0.61 60.04 4.97
N ILE A 407 0.44 60.74 5.38
CA ILE A 407 1.47 60.17 6.29
C ILE A 407 0.85 59.77 7.65
N ASP A 408 -0.16 60.51 8.13
CA ASP A 408 -0.92 60.23 9.35
C ASP A 408 -1.99 59.13 9.16
N GLY A 409 -2.04 58.49 7.99
CA GLY A 409 -2.85 57.29 7.76
C GLY A 409 -4.29 57.53 7.33
N ARG A 410 -4.69 58.77 7.04
CA ARG A 410 -6.04 59.07 6.52
C ARG A 410 -6.12 58.81 5.03
N MET A 411 -7.14 58.08 4.59
CA MET A 411 -7.43 57.86 3.17
C MET A 411 -7.87 59.17 2.51
N VAL A 412 -7.26 59.53 1.38
CA VAL A 412 -7.53 60.79 0.66
C VAL A 412 -7.95 60.60 -0.79
N GLY A 413 -7.92 59.38 -1.31
CA GLY A 413 -8.40 59.11 -2.66
C GLY A 413 -8.07 57.71 -3.15
N LYS A 414 -8.40 57.46 -4.42
CA LYS A 414 -8.08 56.24 -5.17
C LYS A 414 -7.05 56.49 -6.30
N ASP A 415 -6.54 57.72 -6.41
CA ASP A 415 -5.50 58.14 -7.34
C ASP A 415 -4.82 59.39 -6.78
N ILE A 416 -3.60 59.68 -7.23
CA ILE A 416 -2.82 60.87 -6.86
C ILE A 416 -3.23 62.12 -7.67
N LYS A 417 -4.00 61.95 -8.76
CA LYS A 417 -4.46 63.05 -9.61
C LYS A 417 -5.44 63.94 -8.85
N GLY A 418 -5.13 65.23 -8.78
CA GLY A 418 -5.95 66.24 -8.10
C GLY A 418 -5.68 66.39 -6.60
N LEU A 419 -4.73 65.63 -6.04
CA LEU A 419 -4.24 65.87 -4.68
C LEU A 419 -3.32 67.10 -4.64
N ALA A 420 -3.32 67.79 -3.50
CA ALA A 420 -2.41 68.90 -3.25
C ALA A 420 -0.94 68.43 -3.25
N LYS A 421 -0.01 69.38 -3.42
CA LYS A 421 1.43 69.08 -3.34
C LYS A 421 1.78 68.55 -1.96
N GLY A 422 2.47 67.41 -1.88
CA GLY A 422 2.74 66.75 -0.60
C GLY A 422 3.22 65.30 -0.72
N LEU A 423 3.47 64.66 0.42
CA LEU A 423 3.91 63.26 0.51
C LEU A 423 2.74 62.36 0.91
N TYR A 424 2.54 61.29 0.15
CA TYR A 424 1.45 60.33 0.32
C TYR A 424 1.97 58.89 0.35
N ILE A 425 1.16 57.96 0.85
CA ILE A 425 1.41 56.52 0.83
C ILE A 425 0.48 55.87 -0.19
N VAL A 426 1.06 55.21 -1.20
CA VAL A 426 0.34 54.42 -2.21
C VAL A 426 0.99 53.04 -2.28
N ASN A 427 0.21 51.97 -2.12
CA ASN A 427 0.74 50.60 -2.08
C ASN A 427 1.87 50.37 -1.05
N GLY A 428 1.83 51.10 0.08
CA GLY A 428 2.86 51.04 1.12
C GLY A 428 4.17 51.76 0.76
N LYS A 429 4.22 52.49 -0.35
CA LYS A 429 5.38 53.31 -0.76
C LYS A 429 5.07 54.80 -0.62
N LYS A 430 6.09 55.56 -0.23
CA LYS A 430 6.05 57.04 -0.18
C LYS A 430 6.10 57.60 -1.60
N VAL A 431 5.15 58.46 -1.95
CA VAL A 431 5.02 59.12 -3.26
C VAL A 431 4.90 60.63 -3.02
N VAL A 432 5.68 61.42 -3.75
CA VAL A 432 5.64 62.89 -3.68
C VAL A 432 4.80 63.40 -4.85
N VAL A 433 3.70 64.10 -4.56
CA VAL A 433 2.94 64.89 -5.53
C VAL A 433 3.58 66.29 -5.57
N LYS A 434 4.10 66.67 -6.74
CA LYS A 434 4.89 67.90 -6.93
C LYS A 434 4.08 69.07 -7.50
#